data_AF-Q23EF3-F1
#
_entry.id   AF-Q23EF3-F1
#
_cell.length_a   1.000
_cell.length_b   1.000
_cell.length_c   1.000
_cell.angle_alpha   90.00
_cell.angle_beta   90.00
_cell.angle_gamma   90.00
#
_symmetry.space_group_name_H-M   'P 1'
#
loop_
_entity.id
_entity.type
_entity.pdbx_description
1 polymer ?
#
loop_
_entity_poly.entity_id
_entity_poly.type
_entity_poly.pdbx_seq_one_letter_code
_entity_poly.pdbx_strand_id
1 'polypeptide(L)'
;MSIIALIKVIQIKETIKAQIEYIQINLPIIALKNMIIQVVFNSSFKHQNVDNNQFSIDVDANQTVSNLKTLISLKFTDLDPEFFELKQGTKTLKEEIICLNLQQSEGSPIIVTVFNSTRTCCTIF
;
A
#
# COMPACT_ATOMS: atom_id res chain seq x y z
N MET A 1 -18.74 -40.86 -35.99
CA MET A 1 -18.71 -39.82 -34.93
C MET A 1 -19.89 -38.88 -35.14
N SER A 2 -20.72 -38.67 -34.12
CA SER A 2 -21.93 -37.83 -34.22
C SER A 2 -21.59 -36.35 -34.10
N ILE A 3 -22.15 -35.51 -34.99
CA ILE A 3 -21.98 -34.04 -34.99
C ILE A 3 -22.36 -33.44 -33.63
N ILE A 4 -23.33 -34.05 -32.94
CA ILE A 4 -23.80 -33.64 -31.61
C ILE A 4 -22.69 -33.79 -30.55
N ALA A 5 -21.84 -34.81 -30.67
CA ALA A 5 -20.72 -35.01 -29.74
C ALA A 5 -19.64 -33.94 -29.94
N LEU A 6 -19.40 -33.51 -31.19
CA LEU A 6 -18.45 -32.44 -31.53
C LEU A 6 -18.88 -31.09 -30.95
N ILE A 7 -20.17 -30.74 -31.06
CA ILE A 7 -20.71 -29.49 -30.52
C ILE A 7 -20.54 -29.43 -28.99
N LYS A 8 -20.82 -30.53 -28.28
CA LYS A 8 -20.64 -30.59 -26.82
C LYS A 8 -19.19 -30.38 -26.40
N VAL A 9 -18.23 -30.96 -27.13
CA VAL A 9 -16.79 -30.80 -26.83
C VAL A 9 -16.34 -29.35 -27.04
N ILE A 10 -16.85 -28.67 -28.07
CA ILE A 10 -16.54 -27.26 -28.33
C ILE A 10 -17.07 -26.37 -27.20
N GLN A 11 -18.33 -26.56 -26.78
CA GLN A 11 -18.91 -25.78 -25.68
C GLN A 11 -18.17 -25.97 -24.35
N ILE A 12 -17.74 -27.19 -24.05
CA ILE A 12 -16.95 -27.49 -22.84
C ILE A 12 -15.61 -26.77 -22.90
N LYS A 13 -14.93 -26.79 -24.06
CA LYS A 13 -13.65 -26.09 -24.24
C LYS A 13 -13.77 -24.59 -24.03
N GLU A 14 -14.80 -23.95 -24.58
CA GLU A 14 -15.01 -22.50 -24.40
C GLU A 14 -15.34 -22.16 -22.95
N THR A 15 -16.15 -22.98 -22.28
CA THR A 15 -16.49 -22.77 -20.86
C THR A 15 -15.26 -22.89 -19.96
N ILE A 16 -14.40 -23.89 -20.20
CA ILE A 16 -13.14 -24.05 -19.47
C ILE A 16 -12.20 -22.86 -19.71
N LYS A 17 -12.11 -22.38 -20.95
CA LYS A 17 -11.30 -21.21 -21.29
C LYS A 17 -11.75 -19.95 -20.53
N ALA A 18 -13.06 -19.68 -20.51
CA ALA A 18 -13.62 -18.55 -19.77
C ALA A 18 -13.38 -18.65 -18.25
N GLN A 19 -13.49 -19.86 -17.67
CA GLN A 19 -13.19 -20.07 -16.25
C GLN A 19 -11.70 -19.86 -15.94
N ILE A 20 -10.79 -20.33 -16.80
CA ILE A 20 -9.35 -20.12 -16.62
C ILE A 20 -9.00 -18.63 -16.71
N GLU A 21 -9.55 -17.89 -17.68
CA GLU A 21 -9.35 -16.44 -17.79
C GLU A 21 -9.86 -15.71 -16.54
N TYR A 22 -11.05 -16.07 -16.03
CA TYR A 22 -11.60 -15.50 -14.80
C TYR A 22 -10.70 -15.76 -13.57
N ILE A 23 -10.16 -16.97 -13.44
CA ILE A 23 -9.29 -17.38 -12.35
C ILE A 23 -7.95 -16.63 -12.41
N GLN A 24 -7.35 -16.50 -13.60
CA GLN A 24 -6.05 -15.82 -13.75
C GLN A 24 -6.13 -14.32 -13.48
N ILE A 25 -7.26 -13.67 -13.80
CA ILE A 25 -7.45 -12.23 -13.52
C ILE A 25 -7.67 -11.98 -12.03
N ASN A 26 -8.40 -12.87 -11.33
CA ASN A 26 -8.84 -12.63 -9.96
C ASN A 26 -7.95 -13.24 -8.87
N LEU A 27 -7.12 -14.25 -9.16
CA LEU A 27 -6.18 -14.80 -8.17
C LEU A 27 -5.21 -13.77 -7.58
N PRO A 28 -4.55 -12.90 -8.36
CA PRO A 28 -3.63 -11.92 -7.78
C PRO A 28 -4.37 -10.84 -6.95
N ILE A 29 -5.64 -10.58 -7.23
CA ILE A 29 -6.48 -9.60 -6.50
C ILE A 29 -6.95 -10.16 -5.15
N ILE A 30 -7.24 -11.47 -5.10
CA ILE A 30 -7.76 -12.14 -3.88
C ILE A 30 -6.61 -12.59 -2.94
N ALA A 31 -5.40 -12.81 -3.47
CA ALA A 31 -4.30 -13.42 -2.71
C ALA A 31 -3.45 -12.45 -1.86
N LEU A 32 -3.49 -11.14 -2.11
CA LEU A 32 -2.73 -10.16 -1.33
C LEU A 32 -3.66 -9.36 -0.42
N LYS A 33 -4.25 -10.04 0.55
CA LYS A 33 -5.05 -9.37 1.57
C LYS A 33 -4.19 -8.46 2.46
N ASN A 34 -2.95 -8.85 2.73
CA ASN A 34 -2.01 -8.12 3.56
C ASN A 34 -0.69 -7.92 2.81
N MET A 35 -0.06 -6.77 3.05
CA MET A 35 1.20 -6.34 2.47
C MET A 35 2.04 -5.68 3.57
N ILE A 36 3.31 -6.09 3.68
CA ILE A 36 4.25 -5.44 4.61
C ILE A 36 4.95 -4.31 3.87
N ILE A 37 4.76 -3.09 4.36
CA ILE A 37 5.38 -1.89 3.82
C ILE A 37 6.58 -1.50 4.65
N GLN A 38 7.73 -1.33 3.99
CA GLN A 38 8.89 -0.71 4.62
C GLN A 38 8.80 0.82 4.52
N VAL A 39 8.86 1.46 5.68
CA VAL A 39 8.77 2.90 5.83
C VAL A 39 10.02 3.41 6.53
N VAL A 40 10.55 4.53 6.05
CA VAL A 40 11.75 5.19 6.56
C VAL A 40 11.42 6.65 6.87
N PHE A 41 11.81 7.14 8.03
CA PHE A 41 11.77 8.57 8.31
C PHE A 41 12.89 9.27 7.54
N ASN A 42 12.55 10.41 6.92
CA ASN A 42 13.55 11.27 6.30
C ASN A 42 14.67 11.58 7.31
N SER A 43 15.94 11.46 6.90
CA SER A 43 17.10 11.64 7.76
C SER A 43 17.21 13.03 8.39
N SER A 44 16.56 14.03 7.78
CA SER A 44 16.40 15.38 8.35
C SER A 44 15.47 15.43 9.58
N PHE A 45 14.62 14.41 9.74
CA PHE A 45 13.74 14.25 10.88
C PHE A 45 14.39 13.32 11.91
N LYS A 46 15.07 13.92 12.91
CA LYS A 46 15.46 13.18 14.12
C LYS A 46 14.25 13.10 15.03
N HIS A 47 13.45 12.04 14.89
CA HIS A 47 12.46 11.77 15.92
C HIS A 47 13.20 11.35 17.19
N GLN A 48 13.06 12.13 18.27
CA GLN A 48 13.88 12.00 19.48
C GLN A 48 13.74 10.65 20.20
N ASN A 49 12.74 9.84 19.83
CA ASN A 49 12.38 8.58 20.48
C ASN A 49 12.51 7.33 19.58
N VAL A 50 13.14 7.42 18.41
CA VAL A 50 13.26 6.25 17.53
C VAL A 50 14.72 6.03 17.14
N ASP A 51 15.37 5.08 17.83
CA ASP A 51 16.74 4.65 17.53
C ASP A 51 16.90 4.03 16.12
N ASN A 52 15.78 3.64 15.51
CA ASN A 52 15.70 3.13 14.14
C ASN A 52 14.79 4.01 13.28
N ASN A 53 15.36 4.79 12.36
CA ASN A 53 14.60 5.56 11.37
C ASN A 53 13.85 4.70 10.34
N GLN A 54 13.80 3.38 10.49
CA GLN A 54 13.12 2.45 9.60
C GLN A 54 12.19 1.53 10.40
N PHE A 55 11.00 1.29 9.87
CA PHE A 55 10.02 0.38 10.45
C PHE A 55 9.16 -0.26 9.35
N SER A 56 8.48 -1.34 9.72
CA SER A 56 7.51 -2.00 8.84
C SER A 56 6.08 -1.82 9.37
N ILE A 57 5.12 -1.72 8.46
CA ILE A 57 3.68 -1.69 8.75
C ILE A 57 3.00 -2.77 7.92
N ASP A 58 2.15 -3.57 8.56
CA ASP A 58 1.21 -4.44 7.86
C ASP A 58 -0.02 -3.61 7.46
N VAL A 59 -0.36 -3.62 6.17
CA VAL A 59 -1.50 -2.92 5.61
C VAL A 59 -2.24 -3.84 4.65
N ASP A 60 -3.54 -3.63 4.52
CA ASP A 60 -4.29 -4.30 3.47
C ASP A 60 -3.90 -3.73 2.10
N ALA A 61 -3.54 -4.58 1.15
CA ALA A 61 -3.04 -4.12 -0.15
C ALA A 61 -4.10 -3.31 -0.92
N ASN A 62 -5.39 -3.54 -0.65
CA ASN A 62 -6.49 -2.82 -1.29
C ASN A 62 -6.83 -1.49 -0.60
N GLN A 63 -6.19 -1.17 0.52
CA GLN A 63 -6.35 0.12 1.18
C GLN A 63 -5.58 1.23 0.47
N THR A 64 -5.93 2.47 0.80
CA THR A 64 -5.33 3.67 0.21
C THR A 64 -4.11 4.15 1.00
N VAL A 65 -3.30 4.99 0.36
CA VAL A 65 -2.20 5.72 1.01
C VAL A 65 -2.70 6.58 2.17
N SER A 66 -3.93 7.12 2.09
CA SER A 66 -4.55 7.84 3.22
C SER A 66 -4.65 6.95 4.47
N ASN A 67 -5.14 5.71 4.33
CA ASN A 67 -5.20 4.76 5.44
C ASN A 67 -3.80 4.41 5.96
N LEU A 68 -2.82 4.27 5.07
CA LEU A 68 -1.43 4.05 5.46
C LEU A 68 -0.90 5.21 6.34
N LYS A 69 -1.23 6.47 6.01
CA LYS A 69 -0.89 7.62 6.86
C LYS A 69 -1.54 7.52 8.24
N THR A 70 -2.81 7.13 8.30
CA THR A 70 -3.49 6.89 9.58
C THR A 70 -2.79 5.81 10.40
N LEU A 71 -2.40 4.68 9.78
CA LEU A 71 -1.68 3.61 10.48
C LEU A 71 -0.31 4.06 11.01
N ILE A 72 0.43 4.87 10.25
CA ILE A 72 1.69 5.47 10.71
C ILE A 72 1.43 6.38 11.92
N SER A 73 0.38 7.19 11.86
CA SER A 73 0.00 8.11 12.94
C SER A 73 -0.45 7.37 14.22
N LEU A 74 -1.13 6.23 14.07
CA LEU A 74 -1.51 5.37 15.18
C LEU A 74 -0.28 4.70 15.82
N LYS A 75 0.69 4.32 15.00
CA LYS A 75 1.94 3.70 15.48
C LYS A 75 2.86 4.71 16.17
N PHE A 76 2.84 5.96 15.70
CA PHE A 76 3.61 7.07 16.24
C PHE A 76 2.65 8.19 16.62
N THR A 77 2.14 8.15 17.85
CA THR A 77 1.11 9.07 18.37
C THR A 77 1.45 10.56 18.25
N ASP A 78 2.73 10.90 18.11
CA ASP A 78 3.22 12.27 17.96
C ASP A 78 3.13 12.80 16.52
N LEU A 79 2.86 11.92 15.56
CA LEU A 79 2.68 12.22 14.14
C LEU A 79 1.20 12.27 13.79
N ASP A 80 0.74 13.46 13.44
CA ASP A 80 -0.60 13.66 12.92
C ASP A 80 -0.56 13.52 11.38
N PRO A 81 -1.51 12.79 10.76
CA PRO A 81 -1.52 12.51 9.33
C PRO A 81 -1.54 13.77 8.47
N GLU A 82 -1.98 14.92 8.97
CA GLU A 82 -1.97 16.18 8.21
C GLU A 82 -0.58 16.82 8.14
N PHE A 83 0.33 16.48 9.06
CA PHE A 83 1.63 17.13 9.21
C PHE A 83 2.78 16.36 8.56
N PHE A 84 2.50 15.31 7.79
CA PHE A 84 3.52 14.63 7.00
C PHE A 84 2.99 14.13 5.67
N GLU A 85 3.93 13.98 4.73
CA GLU A 85 3.70 13.36 3.44
C GLU A 85 4.49 12.05 3.31
N LEU A 86 3.98 11.16 2.47
CA LEU A 86 4.65 9.95 2.09
C LEU A 86 5.25 10.13 0.70
N LYS A 87 6.53 9.80 0.57
CA LYS A 87 7.29 9.87 -0.67
C LYS A 87 7.82 8.50 -1.05
N GLN A 88 7.89 8.21 -2.33
CA GLN A 88 8.61 7.05 -2.85
C GLN A 88 9.62 7.53 -3.90
N GLY A 89 10.91 7.41 -3.59
CA GLY A 89 11.96 8.08 -4.34
C GLY A 89 11.77 9.60 -4.33
N THR A 90 11.61 10.21 -5.51
CA THR A 90 11.39 11.66 -5.67
C THR A 90 9.91 12.07 -5.75
N LYS A 91 8.98 11.12 -5.74
CA LYS A 91 7.55 11.38 -5.94
C LYS A 91 6.81 11.40 -4.61
N THR A 92 5.99 12.42 -4.38
CA THR A 92 4.99 12.42 -3.30
C THR A 92 3.83 11.51 -3.71
N LEU A 93 3.47 10.59 -2.82
CA LEU A 93 2.35 9.67 -2.98
C LEU A 93 1.05 10.42 -2.70
N LYS A 94 0.09 10.33 -3.62
CA LYS A 94 -1.25 10.87 -3.43
C LYS A 94 -2.08 9.94 -2.57
N GLU A 95 -3.00 10.51 -1.80
CA GLU A 95 -3.77 9.79 -0.80
C GLU A 95 -4.75 8.78 -1.39
N GLU A 96 -5.24 9.02 -2.61
CA GLU A 96 -6.16 8.14 -3.34
C GLU A 96 -5.50 6.89 -3.95
N ILE A 97 -4.17 6.81 -3.94
CA ILE A 97 -3.45 5.65 -4.50
C ILE A 97 -3.68 4.43 -3.61
N ILE A 98 -3.95 3.28 -4.22
CA ILE A 98 -4.08 1.99 -3.54
C ILE A 98 -2.68 1.44 -3.21
N CYS A 99 -2.50 0.87 -2.01
CA CYS A 99 -1.23 0.35 -1.52
C CYS A 99 -0.63 -0.74 -2.42
N LEU A 100 -1.45 -1.57 -3.07
CA LEU A 100 -1.04 -2.57 -4.06
C LEU A 100 -0.27 -1.96 -5.24
N ASN A 101 -0.56 -0.70 -5.59
CA ASN A 101 0.10 0.00 -6.69
C ASN A 101 1.42 0.67 -6.28
N LEU A 102 1.82 0.57 -5.01
CA LEU A 102 3.09 1.10 -4.52
C LEU A 102 4.22 0.16 -4.96
N GLN A 103 5.30 0.72 -5.51
CA GLN A 103 6.42 -0.08 -6.02
C GLN A 103 7.29 -0.55 -4.86
N GLN A 104 7.00 -1.70 -4.28
CA GLN A 104 7.77 -2.23 -3.14
C GLN A 104 8.86 -3.15 -3.61
N SER A 105 10.02 -2.56 -3.86
CA SER A 105 11.28 -3.26 -4.07
C SER A 105 12.21 -2.98 -2.89
N GLU A 106 13.14 -3.89 -2.60
CA GLU A 106 14.10 -3.78 -1.48
C GLU A 106 14.94 -2.49 -1.49
N GLY A 107 14.96 -1.74 -2.60
CA GLY A 107 15.65 -0.46 -2.74
C GLY A 107 14.75 0.78 -2.78
N SER A 108 13.43 0.66 -2.59
CA SER A 108 12.49 1.78 -2.73
C SER A 108 11.55 1.93 -1.54
N PRO A 109 12.08 2.22 -0.33
CA PRO A 109 11.25 2.43 0.85
C PRO A 109 10.35 3.64 0.69
N ILE A 110 9.23 3.63 1.42
CA ILE A 110 8.39 4.82 1.55
C ILE A 110 9.03 5.73 2.58
N ILE A 111 9.27 6.98 2.20
CA ILE A 111 9.89 8.00 3.04
C ILE A 111 8.80 8.86 3.66
N VAL A 112 8.74 8.90 4.99
CA VAL A 112 7.91 9.85 5.74
C VAL A 112 8.67 11.17 5.82
N THR A 113 8.10 12.22 5.23
CA THR A 113 8.63 13.58 5.33
C THR A 113 7.65 14.42 6.14
N VAL A 114 8.08 14.84 7.31
CA VAL A 114 7.28 15.69 8.21
C VAL A 114 7.43 17.12 7.75
N PHE A 115 6.30 17.79 7.52
CA PHE A 115 6.29 19.23 7.33
C PHE A 115 6.52 19.87 8.67
N ASN A 116 7.32 20.94 8.69
CA ASN A 116 7.68 21.66 9.90
C ASN A 116 6.38 22.08 10.64
N SER A 117 5.96 21.26 11.59
CA SER A 117 4.89 21.61 12.51
C SER A 117 5.56 22.59 13.44
N THR A 118 5.49 23.89 13.09
CA THR A 118 5.58 24.94 14.09
C THR A 118 4.41 24.71 15.04
N ARG A 119 4.53 23.72 15.94
CA ARG A 119 3.69 23.63 17.12
C ARG A 119 4.05 24.86 17.93
N THR A 120 3.32 25.93 17.68
CA THR A 120 3.15 27.00 18.64
C THR A 120 2.60 26.31 19.87
N CYS A 121 3.48 25.95 20.79
CA CYS A 121 3.10 25.54 22.11
C CYS A 121 2.35 26.75 22.66
N CYS A 122 1.03 26.64 22.84
CA CYS A 122 0.28 27.68 23.54
C CYS A 122 0.81 27.71 24.97
N THR A 123 1.77 28.58 25.24
CA THR A 123 2.17 28.93 26.60
C THR A 123 0.97 29.61 27.25
N ILE A 124 0.24 28.86 28.07
CA ILE A 124 -0.75 29.44 28.97
C ILE A 124 0.05 30.06 30.12
N PHE A 125 0.22 31.38 30.09
CA PHE A 125 0.64 32.18 31.25
C PHE A 125 -0.60 32.82 31.86
#